data_AF-A0A1I5ABM1-F1
#
_entry.id   AF-A0A1I5ABM1-F1
#
_cell.length_a   1.000
_cell.length_b   1.000
_cell.length_c   1.000
_cell.angle_alpha   90.00
_cell.angle_beta   90.00
_cell.angle_gamma   90.00
#
_symmetry.space_group_name_H-M   'P 1'
#
loop_
_entity.id
_entity.type
_entity.pdbx_description
1 polymer ?
#
loop_
_entity_poly.entity_id
_entity_poly.type
_entity_poly.pdbx_seq_one_letter_code
_entity_poly.pdbx_strand_id
1 'polypeptide(L)'
;MKNHLKILGLLVITVALFSFLNKEDKSELPSKTITHEAAKEMQDRYVETRYEIITSQLGPDTREFYWSLEDLEQYLAYVKKESQKQGVKNPGIRIYLGAYGEEKGGKTTLFFSPTKDVISAENKGEAPLNNYDILPMNTGSGLWPPGSYDPGNPYGEEEIALN
;
A
#
# COMPACT_ATOMS: atom_id res chain seq x y z
N MET A 1 -28.76 51.69 6.31
CA MET A 1 -27.47 51.28 5.71
C MET A 1 -26.66 50.29 6.55
N LYS A 2 -26.34 50.56 7.83
CA LYS A 2 -25.49 49.69 8.66
C LYS A 2 -26.01 48.25 8.86
N ASN A 3 -27.32 48.04 8.95
CA ASN A 3 -27.91 46.70 9.13
C ASN A 3 -27.88 45.86 7.84
N HIS A 4 -28.01 46.49 6.66
CA HIS A 4 -27.89 45.79 5.37
C HIS A 4 -26.48 45.28 5.11
N LEU A 5 -25.46 46.04 5.53
CA LEU A 5 -24.06 45.65 5.36
C LEU A 5 -23.67 44.45 6.27
N LYS A 6 -24.26 44.37 7.48
CA LYS A 6 -24.07 43.23 8.40
C LYS A 6 -24.75 41.95 7.89
N ILE A 7 -25.96 42.06 7.35
CA ILE A 7 -26.69 40.92 6.79
C ILE A 7 -25.98 40.38 5.55
N LEU A 8 -25.45 41.27 4.69
CA LEU A 8 -24.67 40.88 3.51
C LEU A 8 -23.36 40.17 3.91
N GLY A 9 -22.65 40.66 4.93
CA GLY A 9 -21.43 40.02 5.44
C GLY A 9 -21.68 38.63 6.01
N LEU A 10 -22.79 38.43 6.74
CA LEU A 10 -23.15 37.12 7.30
C LEU A 10 -23.49 36.10 6.20
N LEU A 11 -24.20 36.53 5.15
CA LEU A 11 -24.56 35.68 4.00
C LEU A 11 -23.31 35.20 3.23
N VAL A 12 -22.31 36.08 3.06
CA VAL A 12 -21.05 35.73 2.37
C VAL A 12 -20.25 34.72 3.17
N ILE A 13 -20.19 34.85 4.49
CA ILE A 13 -19.48 33.91 5.37
C ILE A 13 -20.17 32.53 5.39
N THR A 14 -21.50 32.49 5.44
CA THR A 14 -22.23 31.21 5.40
C THR A 14 -22.07 30.51 4.06
N VAL A 15 -22.09 31.24 2.94
CA VAL A 15 -21.82 30.66 1.62
C VAL A 15 -20.38 30.14 1.52
N ALA A 16 -19.40 30.90 2.01
CA ALA A 16 -17.99 30.47 2.00
C ALA A 16 -17.75 29.22 2.88
N LEU A 17 -18.35 29.15 4.06
CA LEU A 17 -18.30 27.97 4.94
C LEU A 17 -19.02 26.77 4.30
N PHE A 18 -20.16 26.99 3.64
CA PHE A 18 -20.90 25.94 2.96
C PHE A 18 -20.13 25.39 1.74
N SER A 19 -19.41 26.25 1.00
CA SER A 19 -18.52 25.83 -0.09
C SER A 19 -17.25 25.11 0.42
N PHE A 20 -16.74 25.47 1.60
CA PHE A 20 -15.61 24.77 2.21
C PHE A 20 -16.02 23.41 2.79
N LEU A 21 -17.23 23.32 3.35
CA LEU A 21 -17.80 22.08 3.89
C LEU A 21 -18.25 21.11 2.79
N ASN A 22 -18.69 21.62 1.63
CA ASN A 22 -19.11 20.83 0.47
C ASN A 22 -18.07 20.79 -0.65
N LYS A 23 -16.78 20.92 -0.33
CA LYS A 23 -15.75 20.50 -1.28
C LYS A 23 -15.84 18.98 -1.35
N GLU A 24 -16.74 18.48 -2.20
CA GLU A 24 -16.76 17.09 -2.59
C GLU A 24 -15.37 16.77 -3.12
N ASP A 25 -14.66 15.94 -2.38
CA ASP A 25 -13.43 15.33 -2.85
C ASP A 25 -13.85 14.40 -3.97
N LYS A 26 -13.83 14.93 -5.19
CA LYS A 26 -14.00 14.15 -6.40
C LYS A 26 -12.79 13.23 -6.41
N SER A 27 -12.94 12.07 -5.78
CA SER A 27 -11.90 11.06 -5.61
C SER A 27 -11.44 10.62 -6.99
N GLU A 28 -10.49 11.36 -7.55
CA GLU A 28 -9.78 10.95 -8.74
C GLU A 28 -8.98 9.71 -8.35
N LEU A 29 -9.21 8.61 -9.07
CA LEU A 29 -8.48 7.35 -8.91
C LEU A 29 -6.98 7.65 -8.75
N PRO A 30 -6.29 7.07 -7.75
CA PRO A 30 -4.87 7.30 -7.58
C PRO A 30 -4.13 7.00 -8.89
N SER A 31 -3.29 7.93 -9.34
CA SER A 31 -2.69 7.88 -10.69
C SER A 31 -1.82 6.64 -10.99
N LYS A 32 -1.50 5.84 -9.97
CA LYS A 32 -0.70 4.62 -10.07
C LYS A 32 -1.50 3.32 -9.93
N THR A 33 -2.84 3.37 -9.95
CA THR A 33 -3.66 2.15 -9.97
C THR A 33 -3.60 1.46 -11.33
N ILE A 34 -3.66 0.12 -11.33
CA ILE A 34 -3.81 -0.71 -12.53
C ILE A 34 -5.22 -1.33 -12.57
N THR A 35 -5.63 -1.86 -13.72
CA THR A 35 -6.92 -2.57 -13.83
C THR A 35 -6.85 -3.94 -13.18
N HIS A 36 -8.01 -4.52 -12.86
CA HIS A 36 -8.10 -5.87 -12.31
C HIS A 36 -7.56 -6.93 -13.26
N GLU A 37 -7.78 -6.79 -14.56
CA GLU A 37 -7.27 -7.69 -15.61
C GLU A 37 -5.74 -7.65 -15.65
N ALA A 38 -5.15 -6.45 -15.62
CA ALA A 38 -3.69 -6.30 -15.60
C ALA A 38 -3.08 -6.92 -14.34
N ALA A 39 -3.72 -6.78 -13.18
CA ALA A 39 -3.29 -7.41 -11.94
C ALA A 39 -3.38 -8.95 -12.02
N LYS A 40 -4.48 -9.48 -12.56
CA LYS A 40 -4.66 -10.92 -12.77
C LYS A 40 -3.58 -11.49 -13.69
N GLU A 41 -3.35 -10.89 -14.86
CA GLU A 41 -2.32 -11.37 -15.79
C GLU A 41 -0.91 -11.33 -15.17
N MET A 42 -0.60 -10.32 -14.35
CA MET A 42 0.67 -10.27 -13.62
C MET A 42 0.80 -11.42 -12.62
N GLN A 43 -0.28 -11.75 -11.92
CA GLN A 43 -0.31 -12.83 -10.94
C GLN A 43 -0.24 -14.19 -11.62
N ASP A 44 -1.02 -14.42 -12.68
CA ASP A 44 -0.97 -15.65 -13.49
C ASP A 44 0.47 -15.89 -14.01
N ARG A 45 1.10 -14.86 -14.59
CA ARG A 45 2.51 -14.95 -15.03
C ARG A 45 3.47 -15.28 -13.89
N TYR A 46 3.27 -14.74 -12.69
CA TYR A 46 4.10 -15.10 -11.53
C TYR A 46 3.92 -16.58 -11.16
N VAL A 47 2.68 -17.09 -11.22
CA VAL A 47 2.33 -18.47 -10.87
C VAL A 47 2.97 -19.46 -11.83
N GLU A 48 2.76 -19.24 -13.12
CA GLU A 48 3.26 -20.08 -14.23
C GLU A 48 4.78 -20.05 -14.41
N THR A 49 5.49 -19.22 -13.64
CA THR A 49 6.95 -19.11 -13.80
C THR A 49 7.71 -19.15 -12.49
N ARG A 50 7.45 -18.23 -11.56
CA ARG A 50 8.22 -18.10 -10.32
C ARG A 50 7.71 -19.10 -9.30
N TYR A 51 6.39 -19.14 -9.09
CA TYR A 51 5.78 -20.01 -8.09
C TYR A 51 5.96 -21.49 -8.43
N GLU A 52 5.82 -21.88 -9.70
CA GLU A 52 6.06 -23.26 -10.14
C GLU A 52 7.49 -23.71 -9.84
N ILE A 53 8.49 -22.90 -10.21
CA ILE A 53 9.90 -23.20 -9.93
C ILE A 53 10.15 -23.30 -8.42
N ILE A 54 9.72 -22.31 -7.64
CA ILE A 54 9.88 -22.31 -6.18
C ILE A 54 9.23 -23.56 -5.58
N THR A 55 7.98 -23.85 -5.97
CA THR A 55 7.23 -25.01 -5.47
C THR A 55 7.93 -26.32 -5.81
N SER A 56 8.48 -26.44 -7.02
CA SER A 56 9.20 -27.65 -7.45
C SER A 56 10.49 -27.92 -6.65
N GLN A 57 11.14 -26.87 -6.13
CA GLN A 57 12.45 -26.98 -5.46
C GLN A 57 12.34 -26.95 -3.93
N LEU A 58 11.42 -26.15 -3.40
CA LEU A 58 11.30 -25.83 -1.96
C LEU A 58 9.94 -26.27 -1.37
N GLY A 59 9.04 -26.81 -2.19
CA GLY A 59 7.64 -27.02 -1.82
C GLY A 59 6.81 -25.72 -1.89
N PRO A 60 5.49 -25.79 -1.65
CA PRO A 60 4.59 -24.64 -1.76
C PRO A 60 5.09 -23.45 -0.94
N ASP A 61 4.93 -22.25 -1.45
CA ASP A 61 5.42 -21.01 -0.83
C ASP A 61 4.31 -19.95 -0.72
N THR A 62 4.53 -18.89 0.03
CA THR A 62 3.60 -17.74 0.08
C THR A 62 3.76 -16.88 -1.17
N ARG A 63 2.65 -16.40 -1.73
CA ARG A 63 2.63 -15.49 -2.89
C ARG A 63 1.60 -14.35 -2.77
N GLU A 64 0.90 -14.28 -1.65
CA GLU A 64 -0.01 -13.20 -1.30
C GLU A 64 0.22 -12.83 0.15
N PHE A 65 -0.02 -11.55 0.47
CA PHE A 65 0.27 -11.00 1.78
C PHE A 65 -0.75 -9.90 2.06
N TYR A 66 -1.29 -9.92 3.27
CA TYR A 66 -2.33 -9.03 3.75
C TYR A 66 -1.84 -8.23 4.95
N TRP A 67 -2.15 -6.93 4.92
CA TRP A 67 -2.17 -6.06 6.08
C TRP A 67 -3.51 -5.36 6.13
N SER A 68 -3.98 -5.08 7.34
CA SER A 68 -5.12 -4.18 7.49
C SER A 68 -4.73 -2.76 7.04
N LEU A 69 -5.72 -2.00 6.56
CA LEU A 69 -5.49 -0.58 6.26
C LEU A 69 -5.04 0.18 7.51
N GLU A 70 -5.60 -0.17 8.68
CA GLU A 70 -5.22 0.43 9.97
C GLU A 70 -3.73 0.22 10.28
N ASP A 71 -3.21 -1.00 10.14
CA ASP A 71 -1.78 -1.28 10.38
C ASP A 71 -0.88 -0.49 9.42
N LEU A 72 -1.28 -0.41 8.14
CA LEU A 72 -0.56 0.36 7.14
C LEU A 72 -0.57 1.86 7.49
N GLU A 73 -1.72 2.42 7.86
CA GLU A 73 -1.85 3.82 8.25
C GLU A 73 -1.02 4.15 9.50
N GLN A 74 -1.09 3.31 10.53
CA GLN A 74 -0.30 3.46 11.75
C GLN A 74 1.21 3.43 11.45
N TYR A 75 1.67 2.49 10.62
CA TYR A 75 3.07 2.40 10.24
C TYR A 75 3.52 3.58 9.39
N LEU A 76 2.71 4.01 8.42
CA LEU A 76 3.01 5.20 7.61
C LEU A 76 3.06 6.48 8.46
N ALA A 77 2.22 6.59 9.50
CA ALA A 77 2.26 7.70 10.45
C ALA A 77 3.55 7.67 11.29
N TYR A 78 3.97 6.48 11.76
CA TYR A 78 5.25 6.28 12.45
C TYR A 78 6.43 6.71 11.56
N VAL A 79 6.50 6.22 10.31
CA VAL A 79 7.57 6.56 9.37
C VAL A 79 7.63 8.06 9.11
N LYS A 80 6.49 8.71 8.87
CA LYS A 80 6.42 10.17 8.67
C LYS A 80 6.95 10.93 9.89
N LYS A 81 6.52 10.54 11.10
CA LYS A 81 6.94 11.18 12.36
C LYS A 81 8.44 11.06 12.59
N GLU A 82 9.02 9.86 12.43
CA GLU A 82 10.46 9.68 12.64
C GLU A 82 11.28 10.37 11.54
N SER A 83 10.82 10.35 10.30
CA SER A 83 11.46 11.05 9.17
C SER A 83 11.51 12.58 9.41
N GLN A 84 10.42 13.16 9.92
CA GLN A 84 10.37 14.58 10.26
C GLN A 84 11.41 14.98 11.31
N LYS A 85 11.63 14.15 12.34
CA LYS A 85 12.68 14.39 13.35
C LYS A 85 14.08 14.42 12.74
N GLN A 86 14.28 13.72 11.62
CA GLN A 86 15.54 13.65 10.90
C GLN A 86 15.67 14.70 9.78
N GLY A 87 14.67 15.56 9.59
CA GLY A 87 14.65 16.56 8.52
C GLY A 87 14.37 16.00 7.12
N VAL A 88 13.92 14.75 7.02
CA VAL A 88 13.51 14.09 5.77
C VAL A 88 12.10 14.58 5.40
N LYS A 89 11.97 15.28 4.27
CA LYS A 89 10.73 15.96 3.85
C LYS A 89 9.73 15.04 3.15
N ASN A 90 10.23 14.13 2.32
CA ASN A 90 9.51 13.23 1.44
C ASN A 90 9.99 11.79 1.64
N PRO A 91 9.75 11.17 2.81
CA PRO A 91 10.10 9.77 3.01
C PRO A 91 9.26 8.87 2.11
N GLY A 92 9.85 7.75 1.72
CA GLY A 92 9.19 6.71 0.94
C GLY A 92 9.18 5.38 1.68
N ILE A 93 8.57 4.37 1.04
CA ILE A 93 8.59 2.99 1.50
C ILE A 93 9.14 2.13 0.36
N ARG A 94 10.13 1.30 0.68
CA ARG A 94 10.65 0.24 -0.17
C ARG A 94 10.17 -1.10 0.37
N ILE A 95 9.70 -1.97 -0.52
CA ILE A 95 9.29 -3.33 -0.15
C ILE A 95 10.40 -4.30 -0.56
N TYR A 96 10.80 -5.16 0.38
CA TYR A 96 11.74 -6.24 0.15
C TYR A 96 11.03 -7.58 0.25
N LEU A 97 11.42 -8.52 -0.62
CA LEU A 97 11.16 -9.94 -0.39
C LEU A 97 12.21 -10.47 0.59
N GLY A 98 11.77 -11.27 1.54
CA GLY A 98 12.62 -12.03 2.46
C GLY A 98 12.08 -13.44 2.63
N ALA A 99 12.70 -14.22 3.51
CA ALA A 99 12.19 -15.52 3.94
C ALA A 99 12.32 -15.59 5.46
N TYR A 100 11.35 -16.21 6.13
CA TYR A 100 11.52 -16.55 7.53
C TYR A 100 12.52 -17.70 7.70
N GLY A 101 13.01 -17.90 8.93
CA GLY A 101 13.81 -19.09 9.23
C GLY A 101 12.94 -20.36 9.29
N GLU A 102 13.61 -21.49 9.54
CA GLU A 102 12.97 -22.80 9.65
C GLU A 102 11.86 -22.85 10.72
N GLU A 103 11.93 -22.00 11.75
CA GLU A 103 10.92 -21.89 12.80
C GLU A 103 9.55 -21.43 12.28
N LYS A 104 9.49 -20.84 11.09
CA LYS A 104 8.26 -20.49 10.36
C LYS A 104 8.22 -21.14 8.97
N GLY A 105 8.90 -22.26 8.81
CA GLY A 105 8.84 -23.09 7.61
C GLY A 105 9.57 -22.53 6.38
N GLY A 106 10.50 -21.60 6.57
CA GLY A 106 11.35 -21.08 5.48
C GLY A 106 10.60 -20.28 4.42
N LYS A 107 9.34 -19.90 4.68
CA LYS A 107 8.45 -19.31 3.67
C LYS A 107 8.83 -17.88 3.34
N THR A 108 8.57 -17.50 2.09
CA THR A 108 8.74 -16.13 1.63
C THR A 108 7.91 -15.18 2.52
N THR A 109 8.38 -13.96 2.63
CA THR A 109 7.69 -12.88 3.30
C THR A 109 8.04 -11.57 2.59
N LEU A 110 7.35 -10.50 2.92
CA LEU A 110 7.75 -9.17 2.52
C LEU A 110 7.77 -8.23 3.72
N PHE A 111 8.64 -7.23 3.67
CA PHE A 111 8.70 -6.20 4.69
C PHE A 111 8.87 -4.82 4.09
N PHE A 112 8.27 -3.83 4.75
CA PHE A 112 8.25 -2.43 4.37
C PHE A 112 9.40 -1.70 5.06
N SER A 113 10.41 -1.27 4.30
CA SER A 113 11.54 -0.50 4.78
C SER A 113 11.37 0.99 4.45
N PRO A 114 11.56 1.90 5.41
CA PRO A 114 11.52 3.34 5.14
C PRO A 114 12.69 3.78 4.24
N THR A 115 12.48 4.83 3.45
CA THR A 115 13.53 5.48 2.66
C THR A 115 13.72 6.93 3.09
N LYS A 116 14.94 7.44 2.87
CA LYS A 116 15.24 8.88 2.92
C LYS A 116 14.60 9.58 1.71
N ASP A 117 14.77 10.90 1.65
CA ASP A 117 14.12 11.76 0.66
C ASP A 117 14.28 11.26 -0.77
N VAL A 118 13.16 11.30 -1.50
CA VAL A 118 13.18 11.22 -2.96
C VAL A 118 13.90 12.45 -3.48
N ILE A 119 15.08 12.24 -4.07
CA ILE A 119 15.78 13.09 -5.05
C ILE A 119 15.28 14.54 -5.13
N SER A 120 16.07 15.49 -4.63
CA SER A 120 15.92 16.92 -4.95
C SER A 120 16.27 17.18 -6.43
N ALA A 121 15.99 18.38 -6.93
CA ALA A 121 16.39 18.80 -8.28
C ALA A 121 17.90 18.64 -8.57
N GLU A 122 18.71 18.46 -7.52
CA GLU A 122 20.17 18.32 -7.54
C GLU A 122 20.65 16.88 -7.77
N ASN A 123 19.83 15.84 -7.52
CA ASN A 123 20.21 14.41 -7.61
C ASN A 123 19.39 13.61 -8.64
N LYS A 124 19.02 14.22 -9.77
CA LYS A 124 18.26 13.55 -10.84
C LYS A 124 18.93 12.24 -11.26
N GLY A 125 18.39 11.09 -10.81
CA GLY A 125 18.80 9.76 -11.26
C GLY A 125 19.11 8.73 -10.17
N GLU A 126 19.22 9.12 -8.89
CA GLU A 126 19.60 8.19 -7.82
C GLU A 126 18.42 7.61 -7.05
N ALA A 127 18.27 6.28 -7.00
CA ALA A 127 17.18 5.65 -6.24
C ALA A 127 17.20 6.09 -4.75
N PRO A 128 16.04 6.38 -4.12
CA PRO A 128 16.00 6.80 -2.71
C PRO A 128 16.74 5.82 -1.80
N LEU A 129 17.62 6.30 -0.92
CA LEU A 129 18.35 5.41 -0.01
C LEU A 129 17.41 4.87 1.08
N ASN A 130 17.64 3.65 1.57
CA ASN A 130 16.96 3.17 2.77
C ASN A 130 17.27 4.07 3.97
N ASN A 131 16.31 4.18 4.87
CA ASN A 131 16.50 4.79 6.18
C ASN A 131 16.51 3.69 7.25
N TYR A 132 17.70 3.21 7.59
CA TYR A 132 17.89 2.16 8.59
C TYR A 132 17.74 2.64 10.03
N ASP A 133 17.60 3.95 10.27
CA ASP A 133 17.33 4.54 11.58
C ASP A 133 15.84 4.42 11.97
N ILE A 134 14.98 4.01 11.03
CA ILE A 134 13.55 3.77 11.24
C ILE A 134 13.28 2.27 11.01
N LEU A 135 12.60 1.63 11.97
CA LEU A 135 12.40 0.19 11.92
C LEU A 135 11.48 -0.22 10.76
N PRO A 136 11.75 -1.36 10.11
CA PRO A 136 10.87 -1.92 9.08
C PRO A 136 9.62 -2.60 9.70
N MET A 137 8.55 -2.69 8.92
CA MET A 137 7.34 -3.46 9.26
C MET A 137 7.28 -4.76 8.47
N ASN A 138 6.92 -5.86 9.13
CA ASN A 138 6.59 -7.16 8.52
C ASN A 138 5.26 -7.67 9.14
N THR A 139 5.13 -8.98 9.34
CA THR A 139 4.05 -9.72 10.00
C THR A 139 2.66 -9.55 9.39
N GLY A 140 2.58 -9.45 8.07
CA GLY A 140 1.30 -9.60 7.36
C GLY A 140 0.77 -11.04 7.49
N SER A 141 -0.54 -11.21 7.31
CA SER A 141 -1.18 -12.52 7.23
C SER A 141 -1.38 -12.94 5.77
N GLY A 142 -1.83 -14.18 5.56
CA GLY A 142 -2.13 -14.71 4.23
C GLY A 142 -2.95 -15.99 4.34
N LEU A 143 -3.55 -16.41 3.23
CA LEU A 143 -4.20 -17.69 3.04
C LEU A 143 -3.17 -18.81 2.88
N TRP A 144 -3.55 -20.01 3.33
CA TRP A 144 -2.77 -21.22 3.10
C TRP A 144 -3.68 -22.40 2.68
N PRO A 145 -3.51 -22.98 1.48
CA PRO A 145 -2.58 -22.57 0.41
C PRO A 145 -2.90 -21.15 -0.10
N PRO A 146 -1.92 -20.45 -0.72
CA PRO A 146 -2.14 -19.09 -1.17
C PRO A 146 -3.17 -19.03 -2.30
N GLY A 147 -4.11 -18.09 -2.22
CA GLY A 147 -5.12 -17.85 -3.25
C GLY A 147 -4.54 -17.27 -4.55
N SER A 148 -5.25 -17.48 -5.66
CA SER A 148 -4.98 -16.74 -6.91
C SER A 148 -5.76 -15.43 -6.92
N TYR A 149 -5.24 -14.41 -7.59
CA TYR A 149 -5.97 -13.15 -7.73
C TYR A 149 -7.08 -13.33 -8.76
N ASP A 150 -8.32 -13.47 -8.28
CA ASP A 150 -9.50 -13.63 -9.12
C ASP A 150 -10.57 -12.57 -8.78
N PRO A 151 -10.65 -11.47 -9.53
CA PRO A 151 -11.65 -10.44 -9.31
C PRO A 151 -13.09 -10.94 -9.56
N GLY A 152 -13.27 -12.10 -10.23
CA GLY A 152 -14.57 -12.72 -10.50
C GLY A 152 -15.01 -13.73 -9.43
N ASN A 153 -14.09 -14.19 -8.57
CA ASN A 153 -14.38 -15.14 -7.48
C ASN A 153 -13.69 -14.71 -6.17
N PRO A 154 -14.29 -13.77 -5.42
CA PRO A 154 -13.66 -13.19 -4.23
C PRO A 154 -13.60 -14.14 -3.02
N TYR A 155 -14.23 -15.32 -3.07
CA TYR A 155 -14.32 -16.25 -1.93
C TYR A 155 -13.66 -17.61 -2.15
N GLY A 156 -13.15 -17.90 -3.36
CA GLY A 156 -12.36 -19.11 -3.59
C GLY A 156 -13.02 -20.38 -3.06
N GLU A 157 -14.35 -20.51 -3.19
CA GLU A 157 -14.99 -21.81 -2.95
C GLU A 157 -14.39 -22.77 -3.98
N GLU A 158 -13.65 -23.76 -3.47
CA GLU A 158 -13.24 -24.92 -4.26
C GLU A 158 -14.48 -25.41 -4.99
N GLU A 159 -14.41 -25.47 -6.31
CA GLU A 159 -15.33 -26.28 -7.08
C GLU A 159 -15.13 -27.70 -6.56
N ILE A 160 -15.98 -28.10 -5.61
CA ILE A 160 -16.02 -29.46 -5.09
C ILE A 160 -16.40 -30.30 -6.29
N ALA A 161 -15.39 -30.88 -6.94
CA ALA A 161 -15.57 -31.86 -7.98
C ALA A 161 -16.34 -33.03 -7.35
N LEU A 162 -17.66 -33.01 -7.54
CA LEU A 162 -18.53 -34.15 -7.29
C LEU A 162 -18.11 -35.24 -8.28
N ASN A 163 -17.22 -36.11 -7.82
CA ASN A 163 -17.15 -37.50 -8.29
C ASN A 163 -18.09 -38.34 -7.44
#